data_AF-A0A965BUK2-F1
#
_entry.id   AF-A0A965BUK2-F1
#
_cell.length_a   1.000
_cell.length_b   1.000
_cell.length_c   1.000
_cell.angle_alpha   90.00
_cell.angle_beta   90.00
_cell.angle_gamma   90.00
#
_symmetry.space_group_name_H-M   'P 1'
#
loop_
_entity.id
_entity.type
_entity.pdbx_description
1 polymer ?
#
loop_
_entity_poly.entity_id
_entity_poly.type
_entity_poly.pdbx_seq_one_letter_code
_entity_poly.pdbx_strand_id
1 'polypeptide(L)' 'VKGRRRDTAWFSVISEEWPARRDAIAAWLDAANFGPDGLPRASLASFRGESA' A
#
# COMPACT_ATOMS: atom_id res chain seq x y z
N VAL A 1 11.44 29.17 13.60
CA VAL A 1 11.94 27.96 12.91
C VAL A 1 12.50 27.00 13.96
N LYS A 2 11.94 25.78 14.12
CA LYS A 2 12.48 24.78 15.07
C LYS A 2 13.83 24.31 14.51
N GLY A 3 14.94 24.62 15.18
CA GLY A 3 16.34 24.39 14.74
C GLY A 3 16.78 22.92 14.63
N ARG A 4 15.95 22.06 14.02
CA ARG A 4 16.25 20.66 13.73
C ARG A 4 16.43 20.51 12.22
N ARG A 5 17.52 19.88 11.81
CA ARG A 5 17.74 19.46 10.43
C ARG A 5 16.71 18.38 10.07
N ARG A 6 16.03 18.55 8.94
CA ARG A 6 15.05 17.59 8.43
C ARG A 6 15.53 17.09 7.07
N ASP A 7 15.88 15.82 7.02
CA ASP A 7 16.06 15.13 5.75
C ASP A 7 14.65 14.71 5.26
N THR A 8 14.39 14.94 3.97
CA THR A 8 13.07 14.64 3.36
C THR A 8 13.26 13.59 2.28
N ALA A 9 12.66 12.42 2.49
CA ALA A 9 12.50 11.41 1.46
C ALA A 9 11.20 11.68 0.69
N TRP A 10 11.29 11.63 -0.64
CA TRP A 10 10.15 11.81 -1.53
C TRP A 10 9.78 10.47 -2.17
N PHE A 11 8.49 10.22 -2.32
CA PHE A 11 7.93 9.04 -2.96
C PHE A 11 6.84 9.48 -3.92
N SER A 12 6.63 8.70 -4.98
CA SER A 12 5.65 8.98 -6.02
C SER A 12 5.06 7.68 -6.55
N VAL A 13 3.88 7.78 -7.17
CA VAL A 13 3.29 6.72 -7.99
C VAL A 13 3.03 7.33 -9.36
N ILE A 14 3.53 6.72 -10.43
CA ILE A 14 3.31 7.20 -11.80
C ILE A 14 2.09 6.55 -12.44
N SER A 15 1.61 7.13 -13.54
CA SER A 15 0.41 6.67 -14.23
C SER A 15 0.50 5.21 -14.70
N GLU A 16 1.69 4.74 -15.08
CA GLU A 16 1.93 3.36 -15.53
C GLU A 16 1.93 2.35 -14.37
N GLU A 17 2.31 2.78 -13.16
CA GLU A 17 2.26 1.94 -11.96
C GLU A 17 0.84 1.84 -11.39
N TRP A 18 0.02 2.88 -11.60
CA TRP A 18 -1.28 3.02 -10.95
C TRP A 18 -2.24 1.86 -11.20
N PRO A 19 -2.43 1.31 -12.42
CA PRO A 19 -3.33 0.19 -12.64
C PRO A 19 -3.03 -1.01 -11.74
N ALA A 20 -1.77 -1.42 -11.66
CA ALA A 20 -1.36 -2.53 -10.80
C ALA A 20 -1.53 -2.22 -9.30
N ARG A 21 -1.21 -0.99 -8.87
CA ARG A 21 -1.39 -0.57 -7.46
C ARG A 21 -2.86 -0.48 -7.08
N ARG A 22 -3.72 0.00 -7.98
CA ARG A 22 -5.17 0.07 -7.79
C ARG A 22 -5.74 -1.33 -7.61
N ASP A 23 -5.38 -2.26 -8.48
CA ASP A 23 -5.93 -3.62 -8.45
C ASP A 23 -5.49 -4.36 -7.17
N ALA A 24 -4.24 -4.17 -6.74
CA ALA A 24 -3.76 -4.68 -5.45
C ALA A 24 -4.52 -4.07 -4.25
N ILE A 25 -4.80 -2.76 -4.28
CA ILE A 25 -5.57 -2.09 -3.23
C ILE A 25 -7.02 -2.62 -3.22
N ALA A 26 -7.65 -2.77 -4.39
CA ALA A 26 -9.00 -3.29 -4.51
C ALA A 26 -9.10 -4.73 -3.97
N ALA A 27 -8.15 -5.59 -4.32
CA ALA A 27 -8.10 -6.96 -3.81
C ALA A 27 -7.87 -7.02 -2.28
N TRP A 28 -7.03 -6.13 -1.74
CA TRP A 28 -6.82 -6.05 -0.30
C TRP A 28 -8.06 -5.56 0.47
N LEU A 29 -8.86 -4.68 -0.13
CA LEU A 29 -10.09 -4.15 0.46
C LEU A 29 -11.31 -5.08 0.31
N ASP A 30 -11.17 -6.18 -0.43
CA ASP A 30 -12.24 -7.16 -0.59
C ASP A 30 -12.67 -7.75 0.77
N ALA A 31 -13.96 -7.94 0.99
CA ALA A 31 -14.50 -8.46 2.24
C ALA A 31 -13.95 -9.87 2.57
N ALA A 32 -13.59 -10.66 1.55
CA ALA A 32 -12.93 -11.95 1.72
C ALA A 32 -11.52 -11.82 2.31
N ASN A 33 -10.89 -10.64 2.28
CA ASN A 33 -9.63 -10.41 2.99
C ASN A 33 -9.85 -10.13 4.48
N PHE A 34 -11.06 -9.91 5.00
CA PHE A 34 -11.27 -9.58 6.42
C PHE A 34 -11.95 -10.71 7.20
N GLY A 35 -11.40 -11.02 8.38
CA GLY A 35 -11.96 -11.97 9.33
C GLY A 35 -13.17 -11.43 10.10
N PRO A 36 -13.89 -12.30 10.84
CA PRO A 36 -14.99 -11.87 11.72
C PRO A 36 -14.59 -10.87 12.81
N ASP A 37 -13.29 -10.81 13.12
CA ASP A 37 -12.65 -9.87 14.06
C ASP A 37 -12.28 -8.53 13.41
N GLY A 38 -12.55 -8.37 12.11
CA GLY A 38 -12.19 -7.17 11.34
C GLY A 38 -10.71 -7.08 10.98
N LEU A 39 -9.92 -8.14 11.21
CA LEU A 39 -8.50 -8.15 10.86
C LEU A 39 -8.29 -8.64 9.42
N PRO A 40 -7.34 -8.05 8.67
CA PRO A 40 -7.00 -8.52 7.34
C PRO A 40 -6.25 -9.86 7.41
N ARG A 41 -6.64 -10.82 6.58
CA ARG A 41 -6.04 -12.15 6.39
C ARG A 41 -4.70 -12.06 5.66
N ALA A 42 -4.55 -11.11 4.75
CA ALA A 42 -3.31 -10.84 4.02
C ALA A 42 -2.98 -9.33 3.97
N SER A 43 -1.68 -9.02 3.90
CA SER A 43 -1.19 -7.64 3.83
C SER A 43 -1.33 -7.08 2.42
N LEU A 44 -1.43 -5.75 2.29
CA LEU A 44 -1.46 -5.09 0.97
C LEU A 44 -0.20 -5.38 0.14
N ALA A 45 0.95 -5.55 0.79
CA ALA A 45 2.20 -5.90 0.12
C ALA A 45 2.10 -7.25 -0.61
N SER A 46 1.39 -8.22 -0.03
CA SER A 46 1.16 -9.54 -0.63
C SER A 46 0.36 -9.47 -1.94
N PHE A 47 -0.53 -8.47 -2.08
CA PHE A 47 -1.31 -8.25 -3.31
C PHE A 47 -0.56 -7.45 -4.37
N ARG A 48 0.51 -6.73 -4.00
CA ARG A 48 1.29 -5.89 -4.92
C ARG A 48 2.27 -6.69 -5.80
N GLY A 49 2.44 -7.98 -5.54
CA GLY A 49 3.51 -8.80 -6.10
C GLY A 49 4.87 -8.40 -5.53
N GLU A 50 5.78 -9.36 -5.40
CA GLU A 50 7.15 -9.13 -4.90
C GLU A 50 7.83 -8.09 -5.81
N SER A 51 7.97 -6.87 -5.31
CA SER A 51 8.81 -5.85 -5.95
C SER A 51 10.21 -6.06 -5.36
N ALA A 52 11.06 -6.75 -6.12
CA ALA A 52 12.49 -6.87 -5.84
C ALA A 52 13.17 -5.49 -5.85
#